data_AF-A0A0S8IRW2-F1
#
_entry.id   AF-A0A0S8IRW2-F1
#
_cell.length_a   1.000
_cell.length_b   1.000
_cell.length_c   1.000
_cell.angle_alpha   90.00
_cell.angle_beta   90.00
_cell.angle_gamma   90.00
#
_symmetry.space_group_name_H-M   'P 1'
#
loop_
_entity.id
_entity.type
_entity.pdbx_description
1 polymer ?
#
loop_
_entity_poly.entity_id
_entity_poly.type
_entity_poly.pdbx_seq_one_letter_code
_entity_poly.pdbx_strand_id
1 'polypeptide(L)'
;MTGLRPDIISIFIGFGLGIAGTLFVERIKRSWHKKDQKEYAKHVLQAIYKEIEEGISRCKGLIDLLENNKISFSRVYTALWDSARLKISESIQDEEILRLLHRIYYRFDLINFNMERDKFSVGAAFAKEYIAEIEKNFNLLKSRIPS
;
A
#
# COMPACT_ATOMS: atom_id res chain seq x y z
N MET A 1 10.23 -66.79 -2.17
CA MET A 1 9.13 -65.84 -2.42
C MET A 1 9.00 -64.92 -1.21
N THR A 2 9.68 -63.78 -1.22
CA THR A 2 9.60 -62.78 -0.16
C THR A 2 8.33 -61.96 -0.33
N GLY A 3 7.22 -62.47 0.21
CA GLY A 3 5.98 -61.71 0.33
C GLY A 3 6.17 -60.59 1.33
N LEU A 4 6.06 -59.33 0.89
CA LEU A 4 5.98 -58.17 1.78
C LEU A 4 4.87 -58.43 2.80
N ARG A 5 5.22 -58.40 4.09
CA ARG A 5 4.24 -58.57 5.17
C ARG A 5 3.18 -57.47 5.04
N PRO A 6 1.88 -57.80 5.08
CA PRO A 6 0.80 -56.83 4.93
C PRO A 6 0.88 -55.67 5.95
N ASP A 7 1.51 -55.92 7.11
CA ASP A 7 1.76 -54.92 8.15
C ASP A 7 2.75 -53.81 7.72
N ILE A 8 3.71 -54.14 6.86
CA ILE A 8 4.68 -53.14 6.35
C ILE A 8 3.98 -52.26 5.31
N ILE A 9 3.14 -52.86 4.45
CA ILE A 9 2.37 -52.15 3.42
C ILE A 9 1.37 -51.18 4.06
N SER A 10 0.69 -51.58 5.14
CA SER A 10 -0.27 -50.71 5.84
C SER A 10 0.40 -49.53 6.54
N ILE A 11 1.62 -49.70 7.08
CA ILE A 11 2.42 -48.59 7.65
C ILE A 11 2.81 -47.58 6.56
N PHE A 12 3.26 -48.03 5.39
CA PHE A 12 3.61 -47.13 4.28
C PHE A 12 2.40 -46.39 3.72
N ILE A 13 1.22 -47.03 3.67
CA ILE A 13 -0.04 -46.39 3.26
C ILE A 13 -0.46 -45.34 4.30
N GLY A 14 -0.38 -45.65 5.60
CA GLY A 14 -0.68 -44.70 6.68
C GLY A 14 0.26 -43.49 6.68
N PHE A 15 1.56 -43.71 6.45
CA PHE A 15 2.56 -42.65 6.33
C PHE A 15 2.32 -41.76 5.10
N GLY A 16 2.00 -42.36 3.94
CA GLY A 16 1.66 -41.64 2.72
C GLY A 16 0.41 -40.77 2.86
N LEU A 17 -0.62 -41.28 3.53
CA LEU A 17 -1.85 -40.53 3.83
C LEU A 17 -1.60 -39.39 4.83
N GLY A 18 -0.75 -39.61 5.83
CA GLY A 18 -0.31 -38.57 6.78
C GLY A 18 0.37 -37.40 6.07
N ILE A 19 1.36 -37.67 5.22
CA ILE A 19 2.09 -36.65 4.45
C ILE A 19 1.15 -35.93 3.47
N ALA A 20 0.31 -36.66 2.75
CA ALA A 20 -0.64 -36.08 1.80
C ALA A 20 -1.64 -35.15 2.50
N GLY A 21 -2.14 -35.54 3.69
CA GLY A 21 -3.01 -34.72 4.51
C GLY A 21 -2.35 -33.41 4.97
N THR A 22 -1.11 -33.48 5.45
CA THR A 22 -0.35 -32.29 5.86
C THR A 22 -0.12 -31.34 4.69
N LEU A 23 0.32 -31.86 3.53
CA LEU A 23 0.54 -31.04 2.33
C LEU A 23 -0.76 -30.41 1.80
N PHE A 24 -1.89 -31.11 1.91
CA PHE A 24 -3.19 -30.59 1.49
C PHE A 24 -3.66 -29.45 2.40
N VAL A 25 -3.56 -29.62 3.73
CA VAL A 25 -3.91 -28.57 4.71
C VAL A 25 -3.00 -27.35 4.54
N GLU A 26 -1.70 -27.54 4.31
CA GLU A 26 -0.80 -26.41 4.01
C GLU A 26 -1.18 -25.68 2.71
N ARG A 27 -1.55 -26.40 1.65
CA ARG A 27 -1.99 -25.77 0.40
C ARG A 27 -3.27 -24.95 0.59
N ILE A 28 -4.23 -25.46 1.35
CA ILE A 28 -5.46 -24.73 1.68
C ILE A 28 -5.11 -23.48 2.49
N LYS A 29 -4.34 -23.61 3.58
CA LYS A 29 -3.92 -22.45 4.39
C LYS A 29 -3.20 -21.39 3.55
N ARG A 30 -2.27 -21.80 2.67
CA ARG A 30 -1.59 -20.88 1.75
C ARG A 30 -2.55 -20.21 0.77
N SER A 31 -3.55 -20.93 0.27
CA SER A 31 -4.56 -20.36 -0.63
C SER A 31 -5.46 -19.36 0.07
N TRP A 32 -5.84 -19.61 1.33
CA TRP A 32 -6.64 -18.69 2.14
C TRP A 32 -5.83 -17.44 2.49
N HIS A 33 -4.59 -17.61 2.96
CA HIS A 33 -3.69 -16.48 3.18
C HIS A 33 -3.47 -15.63 1.93
N LYS A 34 -3.34 -16.24 0.74
CA LYS A 34 -3.23 -15.48 -0.52
C LYS A 34 -4.51 -14.70 -0.86
N LYS A 35 -5.69 -15.22 -0.53
CA LYS A 35 -6.96 -14.50 -0.73
C LYS A 35 -7.08 -13.34 0.25
N ASP A 36 -6.86 -13.59 1.53
CA ASP A 36 -6.92 -12.59 2.59
C ASP A 36 -5.90 -11.47 2.34
N GLN A 37 -4.69 -11.82 1.88
CA GLN A 37 -3.66 -10.84 1.50
C GLN A 37 -4.09 -9.96 0.33
N LYS A 38 -4.74 -10.52 -0.69
CA LYS A 38 -5.24 -9.74 -1.84
C LYS A 38 -6.35 -8.79 -1.42
N GLU A 39 -7.27 -9.24 -0.58
CA GLU A 39 -8.39 -8.43 -0.10
C GLU A 39 -7.90 -7.32 0.85
N TYR A 40 -6.99 -7.67 1.77
CA TYR A 40 -6.29 -6.70 2.62
C TYR A 40 -5.55 -5.64 1.78
N ALA A 41 -4.78 -6.06 0.77
CA ALA A 41 -4.06 -5.15 -0.10
C ALA A 41 -5.00 -4.19 -0.85
N LYS A 42 -6.17 -4.68 -1.29
CA LYS A 42 -7.20 -3.84 -1.91
C LYS A 42 -7.73 -2.78 -0.94
N HIS A 43 -8.06 -3.15 0.29
CA HIS A 43 -8.53 -2.20 1.30
C HIS A 43 -7.48 -1.16 1.68
N VAL A 44 -6.22 -1.58 1.82
CA VAL A 44 -5.10 -0.67 2.11
C VAL A 44 -4.88 0.31 0.97
N LEU A 45 -4.91 -0.16 -0.28
CA LEU A 45 -4.83 0.69 -1.48
C LEU A 45 -5.95 1.73 -1.52
N GLN A 46 -7.19 1.32 -1.25
CA GLN A 46 -8.34 2.23 -1.20
C GLN A 46 -8.18 3.29 -0.10
N ALA A 47 -7.67 2.90 1.07
CA ALA A 47 -7.41 3.85 2.16
C ALA A 47 -6.29 4.84 1.78
N ILE A 48 -5.26 4.37 1.08
CA ILE A 48 -4.19 5.23 0.55
C ILE A 48 -4.71 6.21 -0.50
N TYR A 49 -5.63 5.79 -1.36
CA TYR A 49 -6.23 6.71 -2.34
C TYR A 49 -6.95 7.86 -1.64
N LYS A 50 -7.70 7.56 -0.57
CA LYS A 50 -8.34 8.59 0.26
C LYS A 50 -7.31 9.51 0.92
N GLU A 51 -6.22 8.96 1.48
CA GLU A 51 -5.15 9.77 2.07
C GLU A 51 -4.52 10.70 1.02
N ILE A 52 -4.30 10.23 -0.22
CA ILE A 52 -3.79 11.06 -1.31
C ILE A 52 -4.79 12.15 -1.70
N GLU A 53 -6.07 11.85 -1.81
CA GLU A 53 -7.12 12.85 -2.09
C GLU A 53 -7.17 13.94 -1.03
N GLU A 54 -7.16 13.55 0.24
CA GLU A 54 -7.08 14.49 1.37
C GLU A 54 -5.78 15.29 1.34
N GLY A 55 -4.65 14.65 1.00
CA GLY A 55 -3.36 15.30 0.86
C GLY A 55 -3.33 16.37 -0.24
N ILE A 56 -3.92 16.08 -1.40
CA ILE A 56 -4.11 17.04 -2.50
C ILE A 56 -4.99 18.21 -2.03
N SER A 57 -6.10 17.93 -1.35
CA SER A 57 -6.98 18.97 -0.80
C SER A 57 -6.23 19.90 0.16
N ARG A 58 -5.35 19.35 1.00
CA ARG A 58 -4.52 20.13 1.92
C ARG A 58 -3.43 20.94 1.22
N CYS A 59 -2.80 20.38 0.20
CA CYS A 59 -1.86 21.13 -0.64
C CYS A 59 -2.55 22.35 -1.25
N LYS A 60 -3.78 22.20 -1.75
CA LYS A 60 -4.58 23.33 -2.26
C LYS A 60 -4.89 24.36 -1.16
N GLY A 61 -5.26 23.91 0.04
CA GLY A 61 -5.43 24.82 1.19
C GLY A 61 -4.15 25.59 1.55
N LEU A 62 -2.97 24.97 1.42
CA LEU A 62 -1.69 25.65 1.61
C LEU A 62 -1.40 26.67 0.50
N ILE A 63 -1.72 26.34 -0.75
CA ILE A 63 -1.58 27.27 -1.88
C ILE A 63 -2.50 28.48 -1.69
N ASP A 64 -3.75 28.24 -1.28
CA ASP A 64 -4.72 29.30 -1.00
C ASP A 64 -4.25 30.24 0.13
N LEU A 65 -3.46 29.75 1.09
CA LEU A 65 -2.82 30.58 2.10
C LEU A 65 -1.83 31.57 1.49
N LEU A 66 -0.98 31.12 0.56
CA LEU A 66 -0.03 32.01 -0.11
C LEU A 66 -0.74 33.11 -0.91
N GLU A 67 -1.90 32.79 -1.47
CA GLU A 67 -2.62 33.69 -2.36
C GLU A 67 -3.59 34.62 -1.61
N ASN A 68 -4.20 34.15 -0.52
CA ASN A 68 -5.31 34.84 0.15
C ASN A 68 -5.12 35.06 1.66
N ASN A 69 -3.97 34.68 2.23
CA ASN A 69 -3.63 34.90 3.65
C ASN A 69 -4.64 34.30 4.66
N LYS A 70 -5.32 33.20 4.31
CA LYS A 70 -6.32 32.51 5.16
C LYS A 70 -5.68 31.53 6.17
N ILE A 71 -6.37 31.29 7.29
CA ILE A 71 -5.75 30.83 8.56
C ILE A 71 -5.95 29.31 8.88
N SER A 72 -6.79 28.56 8.17
CA SER A 72 -7.03 27.14 8.51
C SER A 72 -6.32 26.19 7.55
N PHE A 73 -5.23 25.59 8.00
CA PHE A 73 -4.49 24.57 7.25
C PHE A 73 -3.84 23.55 8.20
N SER A 74 -3.45 22.40 7.64
CA SER A 74 -2.81 21.33 8.37
C SER A 74 -1.74 20.67 7.49
N ARG A 75 -0.80 19.96 8.13
CA ARG A 75 0.19 19.13 7.43
C ARG A 75 -0.50 18.13 6.51
N VAL A 76 0.16 17.73 5.43
CA VAL A 76 -0.33 16.63 4.60
C VAL A 76 -0.19 15.33 5.38
N TYR A 77 -1.22 14.47 5.40
CA TYR A 77 -1.13 13.18 6.07
C TYR A 77 -0.36 12.17 5.21
N THR A 78 0.60 11.49 5.83
CA THR A 78 1.43 10.43 5.21
C THR A 78 1.53 9.18 6.08
N ALA A 79 0.90 9.18 7.25
CA ALA A 79 1.09 8.15 8.27
C ALA A 79 0.58 6.77 7.82
N LEU A 80 -0.49 6.72 7.02
CA LEU A 80 -0.99 5.45 6.51
C LEU A 80 0.05 4.83 5.58
N TRP A 81 0.57 5.60 4.63
CA TRP A 81 1.64 5.13 3.76
C TRP A 81 2.89 4.70 4.53
N ASP A 82 3.37 5.49 5.48
CA ASP A 82 4.55 5.14 6.27
C ASP A 82 4.40 3.80 6.99
N SER A 83 3.19 3.54 7.51
CA SER A 83 2.87 2.29 8.20
C SER A 83 2.63 1.09 7.25
N ALA A 84 2.18 1.35 6.02
CA ALA A 84 1.71 0.32 5.10
C ALA A 84 2.68 0.02 3.94
N ARG A 85 3.67 0.89 3.66
CA ARG A 85 4.53 0.80 2.46
C ARG A 85 5.19 -0.55 2.27
N LEU A 86 5.69 -1.18 3.35
CA LEU A 86 6.33 -2.50 3.28
C LEU A 86 5.34 -3.57 2.84
N LYS A 87 4.19 -3.66 3.52
CA LYS A 87 3.13 -4.63 3.19
C LYS A 87 2.61 -4.44 1.78
N ILE A 88 2.51 -3.20 1.32
CA ILE A 88 2.10 -2.86 -0.04
C ILE A 88 3.14 -3.32 -1.05
N SER A 89 4.42 -3.06 -0.79
CA SER A 89 5.51 -3.51 -1.68
C SER A 89 5.60 -5.04 -1.77
N GLU A 90 5.20 -5.76 -0.73
CA GLU A 90 5.12 -7.23 -0.73
C GLU A 90 3.88 -7.76 -1.46
N SER A 91 2.78 -6.98 -1.46
CA SER A 91 1.47 -7.42 -1.96
C SER A 91 1.17 -6.98 -3.39
N ILE A 92 1.74 -5.85 -3.83
CA ILE A 92 1.56 -5.29 -5.17
C ILE A 92 2.78 -5.63 -6.02
N GLN A 93 2.57 -6.41 -7.08
CA GLN A 93 3.63 -6.77 -8.03
C GLN A 93 3.79 -5.75 -9.17
N ASP A 94 2.87 -4.80 -9.28
CA ASP A 94 2.94 -3.74 -10.29
C ASP A 94 3.93 -2.65 -9.83
N GLU A 95 5.11 -2.66 -10.42
CA GLU A 95 6.18 -1.69 -10.16
C GLU A 95 5.76 -0.25 -10.48
N GLU A 96 4.87 -0.04 -11.45
CA GLU A 96 4.41 1.29 -11.83
C GLU A 96 3.52 1.88 -10.75
N ILE A 97 2.64 1.08 -10.15
CA ILE A 97 1.82 1.48 -8.98
C ILE A 97 2.74 1.91 -7.83
N LEU A 98 3.72 1.08 -7.48
CA LEU A 98 4.66 1.40 -6.39
C LEU A 98 5.45 2.68 -6.69
N ARG A 99 5.93 2.84 -7.92
CA ARG A 99 6.66 4.04 -8.35
C ARG A 99 5.79 5.30 -8.25
N LEU A 100 4.52 5.23 -8.65
CA LEU A 100 3.59 6.36 -8.57
C LEU A 100 3.30 6.74 -7.11
N LEU A 101 3.05 5.76 -6.25
CA LEU A 101 2.88 5.97 -4.81
C LEU A 101 4.11 6.64 -4.21
N HIS A 102 5.31 6.09 -4.44
CA HIS A 102 6.55 6.68 -3.95
C HIS A 102 6.76 8.12 -4.42
N ARG A 103 6.46 8.44 -5.69
CA ARG A 103 6.57 9.81 -6.20
C ARG A 103 5.60 10.76 -5.50
N ILE A 104 4.35 10.37 -5.31
CA ILE A 104 3.34 11.18 -4.63
C ILE A 104 3.77 11.46 -3.19
N TYR A 105 4.08 10.40 -2.43
CA TYR A 105 4.43 10.53 -1.01
C TYR A 105 5.76 11.27 -0.80
N TYR A 106 6.74 11.10 -1.69
CA TYR A 106 7.96 11.90 -1.64
C TYR A 106 7.67 13.41 -1.75
N ARG A 107 6.71 13.82 -2.60
CA ARG A 107 6.31 15.24 -2.67
C ARG A 107 5.58 15.70 -1.41
N PHE A 108 4.69 14.88 -0.86
CA PHE A 108 4.05 15.19 0.43
C PHE A 108 5.07 15.34 1.56
N ASP A 109 6.08 14.47 1.61
CA ASP A 109 7.17 14.55 2.59
C ASP A 109 7.98 15.83 2.42
N LEU A 110 8.32 16.21 1.18
CA LEU A 110 9.01 17.48 0.91
C LEU A 110 8.18 18.68 1.36
N ILE A 111 6.87 18.68 1.09
CA ILE A 111 5.96 19.74 1.54
C ILE A 111 5.96 19.82 3.06
N ASN A 112 5.74 18.69 3.74
CA ASN A 112 5.70 18.61 5.19
C ASN A 112 7.03 18.98 5.85
N PHE A 113 8.16 18.56 5.27
CA PHE A 113 9.50 18.86 5.75
C PHE A 113 9.76 20.37 5.75
N ASN A 114 9.27 21.06 4.72
CA ASN A 114 9.39 22.51 4.59
C ASN A 114 8.29 23.30 5.33
N MET A 115 7.44 22.63 6.11
CA MET A 115 6.49 23.30 7.03
C MET A 115 7.12 23.46 8.41
N GLU A 116 7.68 24.64 8.68
CA GLU A 116 8.06 25.02 10.05
C GLU A 116 6.82 25.25 10.92
N ARG A 117 6.98 25.11 12.25
CA ARG A 117 5.87 25.25 13.24
C ARG A 117 5.10 26.57 13.09
N ASP A 118 5.79 27.64 12.70
CA ASP A 118 5.25 29.01 12.66
C ASP A 118 5.41 29.67 11.28
N LYS A 119 5.99 28.98 10.29
CA LYS A 119 6.24 29.51 8.94
C LYS A 119 5.88 28.48 7.87
N PHE A 120 4.63 28.55 7.44
CA PHE A 120 4.05 27.62 6.49
C PHE A 120 4.18 28.05 5.03
N SER A 121 4.64 29.28 4.80
CA SER A 121 4.83 29.85 3.46
C SER A 121 5.81 29.05 2.59
N VAL A 122 6.85 28.45 3.20
CA VAL A 122 7.81 27.61 2.47
C VAL A 122 7.16 26.30 2.04
N GLY A 123 6.51 25.57 2.96
CA GLY A 123 5.74 24.38 2.62
C GLY A 123 4.64 24.64 1.59
N ALA A 124 3.98 25.79 1.66
CA ALA A 124 2.99 26.20 0.67
C ALA A 124 3.60 26.49 -0.71
N ALA A 125 4.82 27.04 -0.77
CA ALA A 125 5.52 27.26 -2.04
C ALA A 125 5.87 25.92 -2.70
N PHE A 126 6.33 24.96 -1.90
CA PHE A 126 6.54 23.58 -2.35
C PHE A 126 5.23 22.92 -2.81
N ALA A 127 4.13 23.15 -2.09
CA ALA A 127 2.81 22.65 -2.50
C ALA A 127 2.42 23.22 -3.87
N LYS A 128 2.61 24.53 -4.08
CA LYS A 128 2.35 25.20 -5.37
C LYS A 128 3.23 24.64 -6.50
N GLU A 129 4.49 24.36 -6.23
CA GLU A 129 5.44 23.79 -7.19
C GLU A 129 5.03 22.38 -7.62
N TYR A 130 4.65 21.51 -6.67
CA TYR A 130 4.47 20.09 -6.93
C TYR A 130 3.02 19.63 -7.13
N ILE A 131 2.01 20.45 -6.87
CA ILE A 131 0.60 20.03 -6.93
C ILE A 131 0.20 19.44 -8.28
N ALA A 132 0.66 20.03 -9.38
CA ALA A 132 0.35 19.54 -10.73
C ALA A 132 0.99 18.17 -11.00
N GLU A 133 2.20 17.93 -10.47
CA GLU A 133 2.87 16.63 -10.59
C GLU A 133 2.14 15.56 -9.75
N ILE A 134 1.74 15.92 -8.52
CA ILE A 134 0.99 15.05 -7.61
C ILE A 134 -0.35 14.63 -8.25
N GLU A 135 -1.13 15.59 -8.75
CA GLU A 135 -2.41 15.33 -9.39
C GLU A 135 -2.26 14.47 -10.65
N LYS A 136 -1.24 14.74 -11.48
CA LYS A 136 -0.92 13.92 -12.65
C LYS A 136 -0.60 12.48 -12.25
N ASN A 137 0.30 12.28 -11.28
CA ASN A 137 0.67 10.95 -10.81
C ASN A 137 -0.52 10.23 -10.17
N PHE A 138 -1.37 10.94 -9.43
CA PHE A 138 -2.56 10.36 -8.82
C PHE A 138 -3.62 9.95 -9.84
N ASN A 139 -3.81 10.74 -10.91
CA ASN A 139 -4.71 10.37 -12.00
C ASN A 139 -4.21 9.15 -12.78
N LEU A 140 -2.89 9.05 -13.01
CA LEU A 140 -2.27 7.85 -13.59
C LEU A 140 -2.43 6.63 -12.68
N LEU A 141 -2.31 6.81 -11.36
CA LEU A 141 -2.49 5.74 -10.39
C LEU A 141 -3.94 5.21 -10.41
N LYS A 142 -4.93 6.10 -10.46
CA LYS A 142 -6.35 5.73 -10.57
C LYS A 142 -6.67 4.96 -11.85
N SER A 143 -6.04 5.28 -12.99
CA SER A 143 -6.30 4.57 -14.25
C SER A 143 -5.68 3.17 -14.32
N ARG A 144 -4.80 2.80 -13.39
CA ARG A 144 -4.08 1.52 -13.37
C ARG A 144 -4.70 0.45 -12.47
N ILE A 145 -5.52 0.85 -11.50
CA ILE A 145 -6.20 -0.09 -10.61
C ILE A 145 -7.69 -0.08 -10.95
N PRO A 146 -8.25 -1.16 -11.53
CA PRO A 146 -9.69 -1.26 -11.73
C PRO A 146 -10.40 -1.27 -10.37
N SER A 147 -11.41 -0.41 -10.24
CA SER A 147 -12.34 -0.32 -9.09
C SER A 147 -12.99 -1.67 -8.78
#